data_AF-B6QSU4-F1
#
_entry.id   AF-B6QSU4-F1
#
_cell.length_a   1.000
_cell.length_b   1.000
_cell.length_c   1.000
_cell.angle_alpha   90.00
_cell.angle_beta   90.00
_cell.angle_gamma   90.00
#
_symmetry.space_group_name_H-M   'P 1'
#
loop_
_entity.id
_entity.type
_entity.pdbx_description
1 polymer ?
#
loop_
_entity_poly.entity_id
_entity_poly.type
_entity_poly.pdbx_seq_one_letter_code
_entity_poly.pdbx_strand_id
1 'polypeptide(L)'
;MAPSLSPAEAFEKIQELQRGQDVESSTLAILRISEPITSSLDVDGIPRLPSKRASDASIVSDENPTPASLEADLTHYKELFSKLRFSYLEQVTKEKFLRGIVGDPPLIVGHNENVELEATLAEAKQQLQQRKDEVRVMVEEMEKTGRDLARRYQNIQIETTKLSELPEEIAQLEQTIASLKQSQAAYAAASDPHNTSSSPNLSLPATLKLLAEREAELAAIDRQIASLQNTLPRKTREAEAMERELGVLERRKSDAIGQAREAERKKLEGESDGLEEMGRWYRGAEATLKKLIDVEN
;
A
#
# COMPACT_ATOMS: atom_id res chain seq x y z
N MET A 1 43.00 -9.69 -0.52
CA MET A 1 43.18 -8.33 -1.09
C MET A 1 42.30 -8.25 -2.32
N ALA A 2 41.15 -7.58 -2.22
CA ALA A 2 40.28 -7.35 -3.38
C ALA A 2 40.91 -6.24 -4.24
N PRO A 3 40.96 -6.38 -5.58
CA PRO A 3 41.49 -5.33 -6.43
C PRO A 3 40.56 -4.11 -6.36
N SER A 4 41.13 -2.94 -6.09
CA SER A 4 40.42 -1.67 -6.17
C SER A 4 40.16 -1.36 -7.65
N LEU A 5 38.94 -1.63 -8.12
CA LEU A 5 38.52 -1.23 -9.47
C LEU A 5 38.53 0.30 -9.59
N SER A 6 38.95 0.80 -10.75
CA SER A 6 38.83 2.24 -11.03
C SER A 6 37.36 2.64 -11.19
N PRO A 7 36.99 3.90 -10.87
CA PRO A 7 35.59 4.35 -10.94
C PRO A 7 34.98 4.22 -12.35
N ALA A 8 35.80 4.40 -13.39
CA ALA A 8 35.38 4.27 -14.78
C ALA A 8 35.07 2.81 -15.17
N GLU A 9 35.92 1.86 -14.76
CA GLU A 9 35.67 0.43 -14.98
C GLU A 9 34.48 -0.07 -14.16
N ALA A 10 34.26 0.49 -12.96
CA ALA A 10 33.07 0.18 -12.16
C ALA A 10 31.78 0.65 -12.86
N PHE A 11 31.80 1.83 -13.49
CA PHE A 11 30.66 2.37 -14.23
C PHE A 11 30.36 1.55 -15.50
N GLU A 12 31.38 1.20 -16.29
CA GLU A 12 31.18 0.32 -17.45
C GLU A 12 30.63 -1.05 -17.04
N LYS A 13 31.12 -1.63 -15.94
CA LYS A 13 30.63 -2.91 -15.44
C LYS A 13 29.19 -2.85 -14.93
N ILE A 14 28.77 -1.72 -14.35
CA ILE A 14 27.36 -1.47 -13.99
C ILE A 14 26.50 -1.33 -15.25
N GLN A 15 27.00 -0.65 -16.28
CA GLN A 15 26.31 -0.50 -17.57
C GLN A 15 26.17 -1.82 -18.34
N GLU A 16 27.20 -2.68 -18.29
CA GLU A 16 27.17 -4.05 -18.83
C GLU A 16 26.19 -4.93 -18.05
N LEU A 17 26.15 -4.83 -16.72
CA LEU A 17 25.16 -5.54 -15.91
C LEU A 17 23.74 -5.03 -16.19
N GLN A 18 23.53 -3.74 -16.40
CA GLN A 18 22.22 -3.20 -16.79
C GLN A 18 21.79 -3.61 -18.22
N ARG A 19 22.75 -3.84 -19.13
CA ARG A 19 22.48 -4.35 -20.49
C ARG A 19 22.28 -5.86 -20.55
N GLY A 20 22.96 -6.63 -19.69
CA GLY A 20 22.90 -8.09 -19.66
C GLY A 20 21.89 -8.66 -18.67
N GLN A 21 21.49 -7.88 -17.67
CA GLN A 21 20.44 -8.21 -16.72
C GLN A 21 19.16 -7.55 -17.24
N ASP A 22 18.46 -8.27 -18.12
CA ASP A 22 17.14 -7.90 -18.62
C ASP A 22 16.31 -7.38 -17.45
N VAL A 23 16.03 -6.08 -17.46
CA VAL A 23 15.06 -5.44 -16.55
C VAL A 23 13.73 -6.18 -16.63
N GLU A 24 13.45 -6.80 -17.79
CA GLU A 24 12.38 -7.78 -17.99
C GLU A 24 12.52 -8.99 -17.07
N SER A 25 13.64 -9.71 -16.99
CA SER A 25 13.75 -10.94 -16.18
C SER A 25 13.43 -10.78 -14.67
N SER A 26 13.77 -9.65 -14.05
CA SER A 26 13.39 -9.36 -12.65
C SER A 26 11.97 -8.81 -12.50
N THR A 27 11.47 -8.02 -13.46
CA THR A 27 10.06 -7.62 -13.47
C THR A 27 9.14 -8.81 -13.78
N LEU A 28 9.58 -9.75 -14.61
CA LEU A 28 8.90 -10.99 -14.96
C LEU A 28 8.74 -11.93 -13.76
N ALA A 29 9.63 -11.90 -12.76
CA ALA A 29 9.48 -12.73 -11.56
C ALA A 29 8.35 -12.24 -10.63
N ILE A 30 8.20 -10.92 -10.48
CA ILE A 30 7.11 -10.33 -9.68
C ILE A 30 5.78 -10.42 -10.45
N LEU A 31 5.80 -10.18 -11.76
CA LEU A 31 4.64 -10.34 -12.63
C LEU A 31 4.12 -11.79 -12.65
N ARG A 32 5.02 -12.78 -12.62
CA ARG A 32 4.66 -14.22 -12.51
C ARG A 32 3.97 -14.59 -11.21
N ILE A 33 4.25 -13.88 -10.10
CA ILE A 33 3.57 -14.14 -8.82
C ILE A 33 2.16 -13.54 -8.82
N SER A 34 1.95 -12.46 -9.58
CA SER A 34 0.63 -11.83 -9.76
C SER A 34 -0.24 -12.46 -10.85
N GLU A 35 0.29 -13.40 -11.63
CA GLU A 35 -0.52 -14.17 -12.59
C GLU A 35 -1.50 -15.07 -11.83
N PRO A 36 -2.78 -15.16 -12.27
CA PRO A 36 -3.75 -16.01 -11.61
C PRO A 36 -3.29 -17.47 -11.65
N ILE A 37 -3.51 -18.20 -10.56
CA ILE A 37 -3.09 -19.61 -10.41
C ILE A 37 -3.66 -20.49 -11.54
N THR A 38 -4.78 -20.09 -12.14
CA THR A 38 -5.43 -20.74 -13.28
C THR A 38 -4.65 -20.63 -14.59
N SER A 39 -3.78 -19.63 -14.77
CA SER A 39 -2.94 -19.45 -15.98
C SER A 39 -1.87 -20.53 -16.09
N SER A 40 -1.37 -21.03 -14.95
CA SER A 40 -0.35 -22.08 -14.90
C SER A 40 -0.85 -23.48 -15.29
N LEU A 41 -2.17 -23.64 -15.50
CA LEU A 41 -2.77 -24.89 -15.99
C LEU A 41 -2.75 -25.00 -17.52
N ASP A 42 -2.39 -23.94 -18.24
CA ASP A 42 -2.13 -23.99 -19.68
C ASP A 42 -0.68 -24.51 -19.91
N VAL A 43 -0.43 -25.76 -19.50
CA VAL A 43 0.72 -26.53 -19.96
C VAL A 43 0.40 -27.04 -21.37
N ASP A 44 1.29 -26.78 -22.32
CA ASP A 44 1.20 -27.17 -23.72
C ASP A 44 0.69 -28.62 -23.92
N GLY A 45 -0.50 -28.77 -24.52
CA GLY A 45 -0.88 -30.01 -25.19
C GLY A 45 -2.24 -30.66 -24.86
N ILE A 46 -3.09 -30.10 -23.98
CA ILE A 46 -4.43 -30.66 -23.74
C ILE A 46 -5.52 -29.74 -24.30
N PRO A 47 -6.13 -30.06 -25.46
CA PRO A 47 -7.21 -29.25 -26.01
C PRO A 47 -8.44 -29.28 -25.09
N ARG A 48 -8.90 -28.08 -24.68
CA ARG A 48 -10.12 -27.89 -23.88
C ARG A 48 -11.32 -28.51 -24.59
N LEU A 49 -11.96 -29.52 -23.99
CA LEU A 49 -13.33 -29.90 -24.35
C LEU A 49 -14.30 -28.83 -23.81
N PRO A 50 -15.34 -28.44 -24.59
CA PRO A 50 -16.29 -27.42 -24.16
C PRO A 50 -17.29 -28.04 -23.18
N SER A 51 -16.90 -28.16 -21.91
CA SER A 51 -17.81 -28.66 -20.87
C SER A 51 -18.65 -27.51 -20.31
N LYS A 52 -19.73 -27.26 -21.04
CA LYS A 52 -21.07 -26.87 -20.59
C LYS A 52 -21.25 -26.76 -19.06
N ARG A 53 -21.70 -25.57 -18.62
CA ARG A 53 -22.29 -25.23 -17.30
C ARG A 53 -21.35 -25.27 -16.09
N ALA A 54 -20.56 -24.21 -15.93
CA ALA A 54 -20.25 -23.66 -14.62
C ALA A 54 -20.84 -22.25 -14.57
N SER A 55 -21.61 -21.99 -13.52
CA SER A 55 -22.38 -20.78 -13.29
C SER A 55 -21.49 -19.54 -13.14
N ASP A 56 -21.92 -18.53 -13.86
CA ASP A 56 -21.58 -17.11 -13.85
C ASP A 56 -21.39 -16.53 -12.43
N ALA A 57 -20.13 -16.36 -12.00
CA ALA A 57 -19.76 -15.54 -10.82
C ALA A 57 -18.26 -15.16 -10.71
N SER A 58 -17.35 -15.61 -11.58
CA SER A 58 -15.90 -15.45 -11.31
C SER A 58 -15.00 -15.05 -12.49
N ILE A 59 -15.53 -14.42 -13.55
CA ILE A 59 -14.72 -14.07 -14.75
C ILE A 59 -14.49 -12.55 -14.88
N VAL A 60 -14.84 -11.75 -13.86
CA VAL A 60 -14.74 -10.27 -13.96
C VAL A 60 -13.39 -9.70 -13.51
N SER A 61 -12.44 -10.54 -13.07
CA SER A 61 -11.16 -10.09 -12.49
C SER A 61 -9.95 -10.32 -13.40
N ASP A 62 -10.14 -10.76 -14.64
CA ASP A 62 -9.04 -11.16 -15.56
C ASP A 62 -8.30 -9.98 -16.21
N GLU A 63 -8.73 -8.72 -16.03
CA GLU A 63 -8.23 -7.63 -16.88
C GLU A 63 -7.08 -6.81 -16.27
N ASN A 64 -6.76 -6.90 -14.97
CA ASN A 64 -5.54 -6.37 -14.35
C ASN A 64 -5.43 -6.83 -12.89
N PRO A 65 -4.58 -7.82 -12.53
CA PRO A 65 -4.44 -8.25 -11.14
C PRO A 65 -3.75 -7.14 -10.34
N THR A 66 -4.54 -6.30 -9.69
CA THR A 66 -4.04 -5.40 -8.65
C THR A 66 -3.77 -6.21 -7.38
N PRO A 67 -2.78 -5.82 -6.54
CA PRO A 67 -2.46 -6.56 -5.31
C PRO A 67 -3.65 -6.71 -4.36
N ALA A 68 -4.60 -5.77 -4.40
CA ALA A 68 -5.86 -5.86 -3.66
C ALA A 68 -6.82 -6.94 -4.21
N SER A 69 -6.82 -7.18 -5.53
CA SER A 69 -7.61 -8.27 -6.15
C SER A 69 -7.06 -9.63 -5.76
N LEU A 70 -5.74 -9.80 -5.74
CA LEU A 70 -5.09 -11.05 -5.33
C LEU A 70 -5.45 -11.43 -3.88
N GLU A 71 -5.46 -10.44 -2.98
CA GLU A 71 -5.84 -10.67 -1.59
C GLU A 71 -7.30 -11.11 -1.47
N ALA A 72 -8.22 -10.48 -2.21
CA ALA A 72 -9.62 -10.87 -2.27
C ALA A 72 -9.79 -12.31 -2.79
N ASP A 73 -9.09 -12.68 -3.87
CA ASP A 73 -9.14 -14.04 -4.42
C ASP A 73 -8.60 -15.09 -3.44
N LEU A 74 -7.49 -14.78 -2.75
CA LEU A 74 -6.94 -15.67 -1.72
C LEU A 74 -7.91 -15.86 -0.54
N THR A 75 -8.64 -14.83 -0.14
CA THR A 75 -9.68 -14.96 0.90
C THR A 75 -10.84 -15.82 0.43
N HIS A 76 -11.35 -15.60 -0.79
CA HIS A 76 -12.41 -16.39 -1.37
C HIS A 76 -12.00 -17.87 -1.48
N TYR A 77 -10.83 -18.19 -2.04
CA TYR A 77 -10.38 -19.57 -2.15
C TYR A 77 -10.20 -20.24 -0.78
N LYS A 78 -9.66 -19.53 0.22
CA LYS A 78 -9.58 -20.06 1.59
C LYS A 78 -10.95 -20.45 2.12
N GLU A 79 -11.96 -19.61 1.93
CA GLU A 79 -13.33 -19.91 2.34
C GLU A 79 -13.92 -21.09 1.56
N LEU A 80 -13.78 -21.11 0.24
CA LEU A 80 -14.28 -22.20 -0.61
C LEU A 80 -13.66 -23.54 -0.23
N PHE A 81 -12.34 -23.60 -0.08
CA PHE A 81 -11.63 -24.82 0.32
C PHE A 81 -11.96 -25.23 1.74
N SER A 82 -12.21 -24.28 2.66
CA SER A 82 -12.66 -24.62 4.02
C SER A 82 -14.04 -25.27 4.02
N LYS A 83 -14.99 -24.75 3.23
CA LYS A 83 -16.33 -25.31 3.05
C LYS A 83 -16.27 -26.69 2.38
N LEU A 84 -15.47 -26.82 1.33
CA LEU A 84 -15.29 -28.09 0.61
C LEU A 84 -14.65 -29.15 1.52
N ARG A 85 -13.62 -28.78 2.28
CA ARG A 85 -13.00 -29.67 3.27
C ARG A 85 -14.02 -30.12 4.31
N PHE A 86 -14.84 -29.22 4.87
CA PHE A 86 -15.87 -29.58 5.84
C PHE A 86 -16.88 -30.57 5.24
N SER A 87 -17.43 -30.25 4.07
CA SER A 87 -18.40 -31.11 3.39
C SER A 87 -17.83 -32.50 3.07
N TYR A 88 -16.58 -32.57 2.59
CA TYR A 88 -15.92 -33.84 2.30
C TYR A 88 -15.69 -34.66 3.57
N LEU A 89 -15.19 -34.03 4.63
CA LEU A 89 -14.91 -34.71 5.89
C LEU A 89 -16.21 -35.24 6.53
N GLU A 90 -17.29 -34.46 6.47
CA GLU A 90 -18.62 -34.89 6.90
C GLU A 90 -19.11 -36.09 6.08
N GLN A 91 -19.01 -36.03 4.75
CA GLN A 91 -19.46 -37.11 3.87
C GLN A 91 -18.67 -38.40 4.09
N VAL A 92 -17.35 -38.34 4.15
CA VAL A 92 -16.49 -39.51 4.41
C VAL A 92 -16.77 -40.09 5.79
N THR A 93 -17.02 -39.24 6.79
CA THR A 93 -17.34 -39.73 8.15
C THR A 93 -18.70 -40.41 8.17
N LYS A 94 -19.72 -39.84 7.50
CA LYS A 94 -21.04 -40.46 7.34
C LYS A 94 -20.95 -41.80 6.62
N GLU A 95 -20.22 -41.86 5.50
CA GLU A 95 -20.02 -43.10 4.75
C GLU A 95 -19.30 -44.16 5.59
N LYS A 96 -18.19 -43.79 6.25
CA LYS A 96 -17.43 -44.70 7.10
C LYS A 96 -18.27 -45.23 8.26
N PHE A 97 -19.11 -44.38 8.87
CA PHE A 97 -20.03 -44.78 9.92
C PHE A 97 -21.09 -45.77 9.42
N LEU A 98 -21.75 -45.48 8.30
CA LEU A 98 -22.73 -46.37 7.70
C LEU A 98 -22.10 -47.71 7.30
N ARG A 99 -20.91 -47.67 6.70
CA ARG A 99 -20.15 -48.88 6.32
C ARG A 99 -19.72 -49.70 7.54
N GLY A 100 -19.37 -49.05 8.65
CA GLY A 100 -19.00 -49.72 9.89
C GLY A 100 -20.17 -50.46 10.55
N ILE A 101 -21.40 -49.93 10.43
CA ILE A 101 -22.62 -50.54 10.99
C ILE A 101 -23.23 -51.59 10.06
N VAL A 102 -23.20 -51.35 8.75
CA VAL A 102 -23.84 -52.20 7.73
C VAL A 102 -22.89 -53.29 7.20
N GLY A 103 -21.58 -53.14 7.40
CA GLY A 103 -20.59 -54.13 7.01
C GLY A 103 -20.70 -55.44 7.79
N ASP A 104 -20.43 -56.56 7.14
CA ASP A 104 -20.42 -57.89 7.75
C ASP A 104 -18.98 -58.45 7.71
N PRO A 105 -18.28 -58.57 8.86
CA PRO A 105 -18.72 -58.31 10.23
C PRO A 105 -18.70 -56.81 10.61
N PRO A 106 -19.55 -56.37 11.56
CA PRO A 106 -19.63 -54.98 11.99
C PRO A 106 -18.32 -54.54 12.64
N LEU A 107 -17.86 -53.34 12.27
CA LEU A 107 -16.58 -52.80 12.68
C LEU A 107 -16.75 -52.10 14.05
N ILE A 108 -16.55 -52.87 15.13
CA ILE A 108 -16.59 -52.37 16.50
C ILE A 108 -15.16 -52.02 16.91
N VAL A 109 -14.84 -50.72 16.95
CA VAL A 109 -13.52 -50.26 17.42
C VAL A 109 -13.41 -50.52 18.93
N GLY A 110 -12.43 -51.32 19.33
CA GLY A 110 -12.19 -51.63 20.74
C GLY A 110 -11.67 -50.42 21.52
N HIS A 111 -11.88 -50.39 22.84
CA HIS A 111 -11.32 -49.32 23.69
C HIS A 111 -9.78 -49.28 23.59
N ASN A 112 -9.12 -50.43 23.56
CA ASN A 112 -7.66 -50.51 23.43
C ASN A 112 -7.16 -49.95 22.08
N GLU A 113 -7.84 -50.26 20.99
CA GLU A 113 -7.52 -49.72 19.66
C GLU A 113 -7.71 -48.20 19.61
N ASN A 114 -8.75 -47.67 20.28
CA ASN A 114 -8.92 -46.23 20.41
C ASN A 114 -7.78 -45.58 21.20
N VAL A 115 -7.32 -46.19 22.29
CA VAL A 115 -6.20 -45.65 23.09
C VAL A 115 -4.90 -45.65 22.27
N GLU A 116 -4.63 -46.69 21.48
CA GLU A 116 -3.47 -46.73 20.58
C GLU A 116 -3.56 -45.69 19.45
N LEU A 117 -4.75 -45.50 18.86
CA LEU A 117 -5.00 -44.47 17.85
C LEU A 117 -4.88 -43.06 18.44
N GLU A 118 -5.33 -42.83 19.66
CA GLU A 118 -5.17 -41.55 20.35
C GLU A 118 -3.70 -41.23 20.61
N ALA A 119 -2.89 -42.22 21.00
CA ALA A 119 -1.46 -42.04 21.23
C ALA A 119 -0.72 -41.68 19.93
N THR A 120 -0.97 -42.42 18.84
CA THR A 120 -0.35 -42.13 17.53
C THR A 120 -0.81 -40.78 16.95
N LEU A 121 -2.08 -40.42 17.17
CA LEU A 121 -2.64 -39.13 16.74
C LEU A 121 -2.05 -37.97 17.55
N ALA A 122 -1.79 -38.15 18.85
CA ALA A 122 -1.11 -37.17 19.68
C ALA A 122 0.32 -36.91 19.19
N GLU A 123 1.08 -37.97 18.87
CA GLU A 123 2.43 -37.85 18.29
C GLU A 123 2.40 -37.13 16.94
N ALA A 124 1.51 -37.55 16.03
CA ALA A 124 1.36 -36.93 14.72
C ALA A 124 0.95 -35.44 14.82
N LYS A 125 0.08 -35.10 15.78
CA LYS A 125 -0.31 -33.70 16.06
C LYS A 125 0.88 -32.88 16.55
N GLN A 126 1.71 -33.45 17.43
CA GLN A 126 2.90 -32.77 17.92
C GLN A 126 3.90 -32.52 16.79
N GLN A 127 4.17 -33.52 15.94
CA GLN A 127 5.04 -33.37 14.78
C GLN A 127 4.49 -32.32 13.79
N LEU A 128 3.17 -32.34 13.53
CA LEU A 128 2.54 -31.33 12.67
C LEU A 128 2.66 -29.92 13.26
N GLN A 129 2.51 -29.77 14.58
CA GLN A 129 2.65 -28.49 15.25
C GLN A 129 4.08 -27.94 15.13
N GLN A 130 5.08 -28.79 15.38
CA GLN A 130 6.50 -28.42 15.21
C GLN A 130 6.79 -27.97 13.78
N ARG A 131 6.36 -28.74 12.77
CA ARG A 131 6.53 -28.38 11.35
C ARG A 131 5.82 -27.08 10.98
N LYS A 132 4.63 -26.82 11.54
CA LYS A 132 3.91 -25.55 11.32
C LYS A 132 4.65 -24.38 11.93
N ASP A 133 5.20 -24.54 13.12
CA ASP A 133 5.97 -23.50 13.79
C ASP A 133 7.29 -23.22 13.03
N GLU A 134 7.98 -24.26 12.54
CA GLU A 134 9.15 -24.11 11.66
C GLU A 134 8.83 -23.35 10.38
N VAL A 135 7.74 -23.72 9.68
CA VAL A 135 7.31 -23.02 8.46
C VAL A 135 6.93 -21.57 8.76
N ARG A 136 6.25 -21.31 9.88
CA ARG A 136 5.90 -19.94 10.29
C ARG A 136 7.16 -19.09 10.46
N VAL A 137 8.16 -19.58 11.18
CA VAL A 137 9.43 -18.87 11.40
C VAL A 137 10.15 -18.62 10.07
N MET A 138 10.22 -19.62 9.19
CA MET A 138 10.83 -19.48 7.87
C MET A 138 10.13 -18.42 7.00
N VAL A 139 8.79 -18.35 7.05
CA VAL A 139 8.01 -17.33 6.34
C VAL A 139 8.29 -15.93 6.91
N GLU A 140 8.34 -15.78 8.22
CA GLU A 140 8.66 -14.49 8.87
C GLU A 140 10.08 -14.00 8.49
N GLU A 141 11.05 -14.91 8.44
CA GLU A 141 12.42 -14.60 7.98
C GLU A 141 12.47 -14.23 6.50
N MET A 142 11.71 -14.94 5.65
CA MET A 142 11.61 -14.66 4.22
C MET A 142 10.95 -13.29 3.97
N GLU A 143 9.90 -12.93 4.72
CA GLU A 143 9.27 -11.62 4.62
C GLU A 143 10.19 -10.49 5.09
N LYS A 144 10.97 -10.73 6.14
CA LYS A 144 11.95 -9.76 6.64
C LYS A 144 13.06 -9.52 5.61
N THR A 145 13.65 -10.60 5.10
CA THR A 145 14.71 -10.52 4.08
C THR A 145 14.18 -9.93 2.77
N GLY A 146 12.96 -10.25 2.35
CA GLY A 146 12.30 -9.65 1.19
C GLY A 146 12.11 -8.14 1.35
N ARG A 147 11.66 -7.67 2.52
CA ARG A 147 11.53 -6.23 2.82
C ARG A 147 12.87 -5.51 2.83
N ASP A 148 13.89 -6.12 3.42
CA ASP A 148 15.23 -5.54 3.47
C ASP A 148 15.87 -5.47 2.08
N LEU A 149 15.67 -6.50 1.25
CA LEU A 149 16.12 -6.52 -0.15
C LEU A 149 15.43 -5.42 -0.96
N ALA A 150 14.12 -5.28 -0.85
CA ALA A 150 13.36 -4.25 -1.55
C ALA A 150 13.85 -2.84 -1.22
N ARG A 151 14.13 -2.56 0.06
CA ARG A 151 14.70 -1.27 0.50
C ARG A 151 16.09 -1.03 -0.08
N ARG A 152 16.96 -2.05 -0.08
CA ARG A 152 18.31 -1.94 -0.65
C ARG A 152 18.25 -1.70 -2.16
N TYR A 153 17.37 -2.42 -2.87
CA TYR A 153 17.17 -2.24 -4.30
C TYR A 153 16.70 -0.82 -4.62
N GLN A 154 15.73 -0.30 -3.87
CA GLN A 154 15.26 1.08 -4.03
C GLN A 154 16.38 2.10 -3.81
N ASN A 155 17.22 1.91 -2.80
CA ASN A 155 18.36 2.80 -2.56
C ASN A 155 19.37 2.76 -3.71
N ILE A 156 19.72 1.56 -4.19
CA ILE A 156 20.63 1.39 -5.33
C ILE A 156 20.04 2.07 -6.58
N GLN A 157 18.73 1.96 -6.80
CA GLN A 157 18.07 2.61 -7.93
C GLN A 157 18.19 4.14 -7.84
N ILE A 158 17.97 4.72 -6.66
CA ILE A 158 18.15 6.17 -6.42
C ILE A 158 19.62 6.59 -6.60
N GLU A 159 20.58 5.80 -6.14
CA GLU A 159 22.00 6.09 -6.33
C GLU A 159 22.40 5.99 -7.81
N THR A 160 21.84 5.02 -8.51
CA THR A 160 22.05 4.82 -9.95
C THR A 160 21.53 6.00 -10.77
N THR A 161 20.33 6.51 -10.45
CA THR A 161 19.80 7.69 -11.17
C THR A 161 20.67 8.91 -10.92
N LYS A 162 21.11 9.16 -9.68
CA LYS A 162 22.05 10.24 -9.36
C LYS A 162 23.38 10.11 -10.10
N LEU A 163 23.93 8.89 -10.16
CA LEU A 163 25.14 8.61 -10.92
C LEU A 163 24.97 8.82 -12.42
N SER A 164 23.76 8.62 -12.96
CA SER A 164 23.47 8.87 -14.38
C SER A 164 23.33 10.36 -14.72
N GLU A 165 22.92 11.20 -13.76
CA GLU A 165 22.77 12.65 -13.92
C GLU A 165 24.12 13.39 -13.77
N LEU A 166 25.03 12.85 -12.95
CA LEU A 166 26.34 13.43 -12.63
C LEU A 166 27.21 13.80 -13.84
N PRO A 167 27.34 12.98 -14.91
CA PRO A 167 28.13 13.33 -16.09
C PRO A 167 27.59 14.56 -16.82
N GLU A 168 26.28 14.73 -16.88
CA GLU A 168 25.66 15.89 -17.50
C GLU A 168 25.92 17.16 -16.67
N GLU A 169 25.78 17.06 -15.35
CA GLU A 169 26.13 18.16 -14.43
C GLU A 169 27.62 18.55 -14.54
N ILE A 170 28.53 17.57 -14.65
CA ILE A 170 29.96 17.83 -14.86
C ILE A 170 30.18 18.55 -16.19
N ALA A 171 29.56 18.10 -17.28
CA ALA A 171 29.68 18.74 -18.59
C ALA A 171 29.15 20.18 -18.57
N GLN A 172 28.02 20.42 -17.90
CA GLN A 172 27.46 21.76 -17.71
C GLN A 172 28.42 22.64 -16.90
N LEU A 173 28.98 22.13 -15.80
CA LEU A 173 29.96 22.85 -14.98
C LEU A 173 31.23 23.17 -15.78
N GLU A 174 31.77 22.22 -16.55
CA GLU A 174 32.91 22.46 -17.43
C GLU A 174 32.64 23.53 -18.48
N GLN A 175 31.45 23.54 -19.08
CA GLN A 175 31.02 24.58 -20.02
C GLN A 175 30.94 25.95 -19.33
N THR A 176 30.40 26.03 -18.11
CA THR A 176 30.35 27.29 -17.35
C THR A 176 31.74 27.77 -16.95
N ILE A 177 32.66 26.87 -16.58
CA ILE A 177 34.05 27.22 -16.28
C ILE A 177 34.74 27.74 -17.55
N ALA A 178 34.52 27.11 -18.69
CA ALA A 178 35.06 27.55 -19.97
C ALA A 178 34.54 28.95 -20.35
N SER A 179 33.23 29.19 -20.21
CA SER A 179 32.63 30.50 -20.51
C SER A 179 33.10 31.58 -19.55
N LEU A 180 33.23 31.27 -18.26
CA LEU A 180 33.78 32.19 -17.25
C LEU A 180 35.24 32.51 -17.55
N LYS A 181 36.08 31.50 -17.84
CA LYS A 181 37.48 31.72 -18.24
C LYS A 181 37.57 32.56 -19.52
N GLN A 182 36.70 32.33 -20.50
CA GLN A 182 36.67 33.13 -21.72
C GLN A 182 36.23 34.57 -21.45
N SER A 183 35.23 34.78 -20.58
CA SER A 183 34.81 36.11 -20.16
C SER A 183 35.90 36.84 -19.38
N GLN A 184 36.64 36.13 -18.52
CA GLN A 184 37.77 36.67 -17.78
C GLN A 184 38.95 36.99 -18.70
N ALA A 185 39.25 36.13 -19.68
CA ALA A 185 40.27 36.39 -20.68
C ALA A 185 39.90 37.58 -21.58
N ALA A 186 38.62 37.72 -21.95
CA ALA A 186 38.11 38.88 -22.67
C ALA A 186 38.21 40.16 -21.81
N TYR A 187 37.93 40.06 -20.52
CA TYR A 187 38.12 41.16 -19.56
C TYR A 187 39.60 41.53 -19.39
N ALA A 188 40.48 40.52 -19.31
CA ALA A 188 41.92 40.71 -19.20
C ALA A 188 42.54 41.31 -20.48
N ALA A 189 42.09 40.86 -21.65
CA ALA A 189 42.48 41.43 -22.95
C ALA A 189 41.90 42.85 -23.16
N ALA A 190 40.74 43.16 -22.56
CA ALA A 190 40.19 44.52 -22.51
C ALA A 190 40.92 45.43 -21.49
N SER A 191 41.72 44.86 -20.59
CA SER A 191 42.58 45.59 -19.64
C SER A 191 44.04 45.75 -20.11
N ASP A 192 44.35 45.35 -21.34
CA ASP A 192 45.61 45.70 -22.01
C ASP A 192 45.69 47.24 -22.13
N PRO A 193 46.77 47.92 -21.66
CA PRO A 193 46.84 49.39 -21.59
C PRO A 193 46.70 50.14 -22.93
N HIS A 194 46.59 49.42 -24.04
CA HIS A 194 46.50 49.97 -25.39
C HIS A 194 45.10 49.91 -26.02
N ASN A 195 44.10 49.32 -25.37
CA ASN A 195 42.73 49.26 -25.90
C ASN A 195 41.79 50.19 -25.13
N THR A 196 41.68 51.43 -25.59
CA THR A 196 40.84 52.49 -24.99
C THR A 196 39.33 52.33 -25.22
N SER A 197 38.86 51.13 -25.57
CA SER A 197 37.46 50.91 -25.94
C SER A 197 36.89 49.65 -25.31
N SER A 198 36.11 49.87 -24.25
CA SER A 198 35.09 48.99 -23.67
C SER A 198 35.48 48.09 -22.49
N SER A 199 35.51 48.68 -21.29
CA SER A 199 34.40 48.50 -20.35
C SER A 199 34.43 49.63 -19.32
N PRO A 200 33.27 50.24 -18.98
CA PRO A 200 33.23 51.26 -17.96
C PRO A 200 33.36 50.54 -16.62
N ASN A 201 34.53 50.64 -15.99
CA ASN A 201 34.54 50.68 -14.53
C ASN A 201 33.58 51.80 -14.16
N LEU A 202 32.39 51.46 -13.66
CA LEU A 202 31.46 52.44 -13.14
C LEU A 202 32.27 53.33 -12.21
N SER A 203 32.28 54.63 -12.47
CA SER A 203 32.98 55.59 -11.62
C SER A 203 32.57 55.33 -10.17
N LEU A 204 33.48 55.48 -9.20
CA LEU A 204 33.22 55.27 -7.78
C LEU A 204 31.86 55.87 -7.29
N PRO A 205 31.41 57.04 -7.77
CA PRO A 205 30.08 57.55 -7.42
C PRO A 205 28.91 56.70 -7.92
N ALA A 206 29.03 56.05 -9.07
CA ALA A 206 28.00 55.19 -9.65
C ALA A 206 27.93 53.82 -8.95
N THR A 207 29.07 53.28 -8.48
CA THR A 207 29.06 52.05 -7.67
C THR A 207 28.46 52.28 -6.29
N LEU A 208 28.75 53.42 -5.65
CA LEU A 208 28.16 53.79 -4.37
C LEU A 208 26.63 53.98 -4.46
N LYS A 209 26.12 54.53 -5.57
CA LYS A 209 24.67 54.64 -5.80
C LYS A 209 24.02 53.26 -5.94
N LEU A 210 24.61 52.38 -6.74
CA LEU A 210 24.08 51.03 -6.94
C LEU A 210 24.14 50.21 -5.64
N LEU A 211 25.19 50.38 -4.84
CA LEU A 211 25.30 49.77 -3.52
C LEU A 211 24.19 50.26 -2.58
N ALA A 212 23.95 51.57 -2.53
CA ALA A 212 22.86 52.14 -1.74
C ALA A 212 21.46 51.67 -2.20
N GLU A 213 21.24 51.52 -3.50
CA GLU A 213 20.01 50.94 -4.06
C GLU A 213 19.83 49.48 -3.62
N ARG A 214 20.89 48.67 -3.69
CA ARG A 214 20.84 47.27 -3.27
C ARG A 214 20.66 47.10 -1.76
N GLU A 215 21.30 47.95 -0.96
CA GLU A 215 21.08 47.98 0.49
C GLU A 215 19.63 48.37 0.84
N ALA A 216 19.03 49.31 0.09
CA ALA A 216 17.62 49.66 0.26
C ALA A 216 16.67 48.52 -0.14
N GLU A 217 16.97 47.81 -1.22
CA GLU A 217 16.23 46.61 -1.65
C GLU A 217 16.32 45.49 -0.61
N LEU A 218 17.52 45.21 -0.09
CA LEU A 218 17.71 44.22 0.98
C LEU A 218 16.94 44.59 2.24
N ALA A 219 17.01 45.85 2.67
CA ALA A 219 16.25 46.33 3.82
C ALA A 219 14.72 46.26 3.60
N ALA A 220 14.24 46.42 2.36
CA ALA A 220 12.83 46.24 2.03
C ALA A 220 12.40 44.77 2.12
N ILE A 221 13.23 43.85 1.61
CA ILE A 221 12.99 42.41 1.68
C ILE A 221 13.01 41.94 3.15
N ASP A 222 13.95 42.41 3.96
CA ASP A 222 14.03 42.05 5.39
C ASP A 222 12.77 42.49 6.15
N ARG A 223 12.21 43.67 5.84
CA ARG A 223 10.93 44.11 6.40
C ARG A 223 9.77 43.22 5.96
N GLN A 224 9.75 42.77 4.70
CA GLN A 224 8.75 41.83 4.21
C GLN A 224 8.86 40.49 4.93
N ILE A 225 10.06 39.94 5.08
CA ILE A 225 10.32 38.70 5.82
C ILE A 225 9.83 38.83 7.26
N ALA A 226 10.19 39.92 7.96
CA ALA A 226 9.74 40.15 9.33
C ALA A 226 8.21 40.26 9.43
N SER A 227 7.55 40.90 8.45
CA SER A 227 6.08 40.98 8.42
C SER A 227 5.44 39.61 8.22
N LEU A 228 5.99 38.79 7.32
CA LEU A 228 5.50 37.44 7.05
C LEU A 228 5.71 36.54 8.26
N GLN A 229 6.90 36.59 8.89
CA GLN A 229 7.20 35.86 10.13
C GLN A 229 6.24 36.21 11.27
N ASN A 230 5.78 37.46 11.37
CA ASN A 230 4.79 37.85 12.37
C ASN A 230 3.37 37.37 12.04
N THR A 231 3.01 37.24 10.76
CA THR A 231 1.67 36.78 10.34
C THR A 231 1.52 35.26 10.30
N LEU A 232 2.62 34.53 10.04
CA LEU A 232 2.68 33.08 9.96
C LEU A 232 2.12 32.36 11.21
N PRO A 233 2.53 32.68 12.46
CA PRO A 233 2.02 31.98 13.64
C PRO A 233 0.53 32.19 13.88
N ARG A 234 -0.03 33.32 13.41
CA ARG A 234 -1.48 33.54 13.48
C ARG A 234 -2.19 32.66 12.46
N LYS A 235 -1.67 32.57 11.23
CA LYS A 235 -2.25 31.73 10.18
C LYS A 235 -2.14 30.24 10.47
N THR A 236 -1.05 29.79 11.09
CA THR A 236 -0.93 28.40 11.54
C THR A 236 -1.95 28.09 12.63
N ARG A 237 -2.16 28.97 13.62
CA ARG A 237 -3.20 28.79 14.64
C ARG A 237 -4.61 28.76 14.04
N GLU A 238 -4.89 29.63 13.07
CA GLU A 238 -6.17 29.64 12.34
C GLU A 238 -6.37 28.32 11.57
N ALA A 239 -5.33 27.78 10.92
CA ALA A 239 -5.39 26.50 10.21
C ALA A 239 -5.61 25.32 11.17
N GLU A 240 -4.85 25.24 12.27
CA GLU A 240 -5.04 24.20 13.28
C GLU A 240 -6.43 24.27 13.93
N ALA A 241 -7.01 25.45 14.09
CA ALA A 241 -8.37 25.60 14.60
C ALA A 241 -9.39 25.00 13.62
N MET A 242 -9.25 25.30 12.33
CA MET A 242 -10.09 24.72 11.27
C MET A 242 -9.92 23.19 11.18
N GLU A 243 -8.70 22.66 11.32
CA GLU A 243 -8.46 21.21 11.35
C GLU A 243 -9.16 20.53 12.53
N ARG A 244 -9.14 21.15 13.72
CA ARG A 244 -9.86 20.63 14.89
C ARG A 244 -11.38 20.64 14.65
N GLU A 245 -11.91 21.71 14.06
CA GLU A 245 -13.33 21.80 13.71
C GLU A 245 -13.72 20.74 12.66
N LEU A 246 -12.91 20.55 11.63
CA LEU A 246 -13.09 19.49 10.64
C LEU A 246 -13.10 18.11 11.29
N GLY A 247 -12.16 17.82 12.19
CA GLY A 247 -12.13 16.54 12.91
C GLY A 247 -13.39 16.28 13.75
N VAL A 248 -13.97 17.32 14.36
CA VAL A 248 -15.26 17.20 15.07
C VAL A 248 -16.41 16.93 14.10
N LEU A 249 -16.43 17.61 12.96
CA LEU A 249 -17.46 17.41 11.92
C LEU A 249 -17.36 16.01 11.28
N GLU A 250 -16.15 15.50 11.05
CA GLU A 250 -15.92 14.15 10.53
C GLU A 250 -16.42 13.08 11.50
N ARG A 251 -16.17 13.24 12.81
CA ARG A 251 -16.73 12.34 13.83
C ARG A 251 -18.25 12.38 13.86
N ARG A 252 -18.84 13.59 13.83
CA ARG A 252 -20.31 13.72 13.75
C ARG A 252 -20.87 13.06 12.50
N LYS A 253 -20.18 13.17 11.36
CA LYS A 253 -20.54 12.49 10.12
C LYS A 253 -20.45 10.98 10.26
N SER A 254 -19.37 10.44 10.83
CA SER A 254 -19.23 8.99 11.03
C SER A 254 -20.29 8.44 11.98
N ASP A 255 -20.59 9.16 13.06
CA ASP A 255 -21.60 8.77 14.04
C ASP A 255 -23.00 8.78 13.41
N ALA A 256 -23.34 9.81 12.62
CA ALA A 256 -24.61 9.88 11.90
C ALA A 256 -24.74 8.77 10.84
N ILE A 257 -23.66 8.45 10.11
CA ILE A 257 -23.65 7.32 9.17
C ILE A 257 -23.81 5.99 9.91
N GLY A 258 -23.15 5.83 11.07
CA GLY A 258 -23.30 4.66 11.93
C GLY A 258 -24.74 4.48 12.40
N GLN A 259 -25.35 5.54 12.94
CA GLN A 259 -26.75 5.54 13.36
C GLN A 259 -27.70 5.23 12.20
N ALA A 260 -27.47 5.79 11.01
CA ALA A 260 -28.28 5.49 9.84
C ALA A 260 -28.17 4.01 9.42
N ARG A 261 -26.95 3.46 9.39
CA ARG A 261 -26.73 2.03 9.07
C ARG A 261 -27.33 1.10 10.11
N GLU A 262 -27.23 1.44 11.40
CA GLU A 262 -27.86 0.68 12.47
C GLU A 262 -29.38 0.73 12.38
N ALA A 263 -29.96 1.88 12.07
CA ALA A 263 -31.40 2.02 11.84
C ALA A 263 -31.87 1.22 10.62
N GLU A 264 -31.10 1.21 9.51
CA GLU A 264 -31.38 0.35 8.35
C GLU A 264 -31.29 -1.13 8.73
N ARG A 265 -30.26 -1.54 9.48
CA ARG A 265 -30.12 -2.92 9.95
C ARG A 265 -31.30 -3.34 10.82
N LYS A 266 -31.71 -2.52 11.80
CA LYS A 266 -32.87 -2.80 12.65
C LYS A 266 -34.17 -2.93 11.86
N LYS A 267 -34.35 -2.09 10.83
CA LYS A 267 -35.48 -2.23 9.89
C LYS A 267 -35.46 -3.54 9.12
N LEU A 268 -34.28 -4.00 8.68
CA LEU A 268 -34.13 -5.28 7.96
C LEU A 268 -34.30 -6.49 8.89
N GLU A 269 -33.86 -6.40 10.14
CA GLU A 269 -34.03 -7.43 11.17
C GLU A 269 -35.45 -7.45 11.77
N GLY A 270 -36.32 -6.51 11.38
CA GLY A 270 -37.72 -6.45 11.80
C GLY A 270 -37.94 -6.00 13.24
N GLU A 271 -36.92 -5.42 13.88
CA GLU A 271 -37.04 -4.83 15.22
C GLU A 271 -37.83 -3.52 15.08
N SER A 272 -39.09 -3.50 15.54
CA SER A 272 -39.94 -2.31 15.52
C SER A 272 -39.28 -1.21 16.35
N ASP A 273 -39.17 -0.02 15.78
CA ASP A 273 -38.65 1.15 16.51
C ASP A 273 -39.43 1.29 17.83
N GLY A 274 -38.73 1.22 18.97
CA GLY A 274 -39.38 1.23 20.29
C GLY A 274 -40.27 2.45 20.52
N LEU A 275 -40.07 3.53 19.74
CA LEU A 275 -40.96 4.68 19.65
C LEU A 275 -42.35 4.37 19.07
N GLU A 276 -42.45 3.50 18.05
CA GLU A 276 -43.73 3.05 17.52
C GLU A 276 -44.45 2.13 18.51
N GLU A 277 -43.74 1.24 19.20
CA GLU A 277 -44.32 0.38 20.23
C GLU A 277 -44.83 1.19 21.43
N MET A 278 -44.04 2.15 21.91
CA MET A 278 -44.48 3.07 22.96
C MET A 278 -45.63 3.95 22.49
N GLY A 279 -45.62 4.43 21.23
CA GLY A 279 -46.73 5.18 20.65
C GLY A 279 -48.02 4.37 20.55
N ARG A 280 -47.93 3.07 20.20
CA ARG A 280 -49.06 2.14 20.22
C ARG A 280 -49.55 1.90 21.64
N TRP A 281 -48.65 1.75 22.60
CA TRP A 281 -48.99 1.58 24.02
C TRP A 281 -49.70 2.82 24.58
N TYR A 282 -49.18 4.03 24.34
CA TYR A 282 -49.81 5.28 24.77
C TYR A 282 -51.16 5.50 24.11
N ARG A 283 -51.32 5.20 22.81
CA ARG A 283 -52.65 5.25 22.16
C ARG A 283 -53.61 4.22 22.74
N GLY A 284 -53.12 3.03 23.10
CA GLY A 284 -53.90 2.01 23.79
C GLY A 284 -54.35 2.47 25.18
N ALA A 285 -53.42 3.05 25.96
CA ALA A 285 -53.69 3.62 27.28
C ALA A 285 -54.63 4.83 27.21
N GLU A 286 -54.48 5.68 26.20
CA GLU A 286 -55.39 6.80 25.94
C GLU A 286 -56.80 6.28 25.61
N ALA A 287 -56.92 5.27 24.74
CA ALA A 287 -58.21 4.69 24.38
C ALA A 287 -58.91 4.02 25.57
N THR A 288 -58.16 3.35 26.46
CA THR A 288 -58.73 2.78 27.68
C THR A 288 -59.13 3.86 28.69
N LEU A 289 -58.32 4.92 28.86
CA LEU A 289 -58.70 6.07 29.70
C LEU A 289 -59.93 6.80 29.16
N LYS A 290 -60.02 7.03 27.85
CA LYS A 290 -61.19 7.65 27.20
C LYS A 290 -62.47 6.84 27.44
N LYS A 291 -62.40 5.51 27.32
CA LYS A 291 -63.52 4.61 27.66
C LYS A 291 -63.92 4.63 29.13
N LEU A 292 -62.99 4.91 30.04
CA LEU A 292 -63.25 4.93 31.48
C LEU A 292 -63.86 6.26 31.95
N ILE A 293 -63.66 7.33 31.18
CA ILE A 293 -64.13 8.68 31.51
C ILE A 293 -65.40 9.04 30.69
N ASP A 294 -65.88 8.15 29.80
CA ASP A 294 -67.09 8.35 28.97
C ASP A 294 -67.09 9.69 28.21
N VAL A 295 -65.90 10.13 27.78
CA VAL A 295 -65.74 11.32 26.93
C VAL A 295 -65.70 10.82 25.49
N GLU A 296 -66.85 10.84 24.83
CA GLU A 296 -66.95 10.68 23.37
C GLU A 296 -66.38 11.92 22.67
N ASN A 297 -65.34 11.69 21.85
CA ASN A 297 -65.16 12.20 20.48
C ASN A 297 -63.93 11.55 19.84
#